data_AF-A0A2A5NZ12-F1
#
_entry.id   AF-A0A2A5NZ12-F1
#
_cell.length_a   1.000
_cell.length_b   1.000
_cell.length_c   1.000
_cell.angle_alpha   90.00
_cell.angle_beta   90.00
_cell.angle_gamma   90.00
#
_symmetry.space_group_name_H-M   'P 1'
#
loop_
_entity.id
_entity.type
_entity.pdbx_description
1 polymer ?
#
loop_
_entity_poly.entity_id
_entity_poly.type
_entity_poly.pdbx_seq_one_letter_code
_entity_poly.pdbx_strand_id
1 'polypeptide(L)'
;MAWDYVADLPCPFRARLHVDHHRTGRPCAKREFFNPEAPSAASLAIKALELEGDEVAVKLVELANECDTASIRSQEAWDLNDAVKGASLDDRLKLAYMLAREGLDALRDDEVRGWIEVNRRRRLRAQALVDKVSIEDYVFVKLSEVDERFPVRTFMISLEERGAKLTCVITPRGRRFKIHLGSRHDSEIDCAEIASRLGGGGHRYAAGATVDDLDEALRRIKEALGLSEIKLVELEV
;
A
#
# COMPACT_ATOMS: atom_id res chain seq x y z
N MET A 1 -20.11 -9.80 22.01
CA MET A 1 -18.90 -9.63 21.18
C MET A 1 -19.37 -9.09 19.84
N ALA A 2 -18.61 -8.19 19.22
CA ALA A 2 -19.04 -7.55 17.96
C ALA A 2 -18.22 -8.04 16.75
N TRP A 3 -17.00 -8.55 16.99
CA TRP A 3 -16.08 -8.97 15.94
C TRP A 3 -15.42 -10.29 16.35
N ASP A 4 -15.52 -11.31 15.50
CA ASP A 4 -14.87 -12.60 15.74
C ASP A 4 -13.39 -12.58 15.34
N TYR A 5 -13.07 -11.89 14.24
CA TYR A 5 -11.73 -11.81 13.69
C TYR A 5 -11.51 -10.43 13.06
N VAL A 6 -10.37 -9.82 13.38
CA VAL A 6 -9.92 -8.55 12.79
C VAL A 6 -8.45 -8.72 12.42
N ALA A 7 -8.10 -8.40 11.18
CA ALA A 7 -6.73 -8.47 10.70
C ALA A 7 -6.35 -7.17 10.01
N ASP A 8 -5.10 -6.75 10.20
CA ASP A 8 -4.47 -5.65 9.46
C ASP A 8 -5.19 -4.29 9.57
N LEU A 9 -5.93 -4.10 10.67
CA LEU A 9 -6.73 -2.91 10.94
C LEU A 9 -6.63 -2.57 12.43
N PRO A 10 -6.81 -1.29 12.81
CA PRO A 10 -6.86 -0.93 14.22
C PRO A 10 -7.85 -1.79 15.01
N CYS A 11 -7.39 -2.38 16.11
CA CYS A 11 -8.22 -3.23 16.97
C CYS A 11 -9.49 -2.50 17.43
N PRO A 12 -10.70 -2.95 17.04
CA PRO A 12 -11.93 -2.39 17.53
C PRO A 12 -12.29 -2.99 18.89
N PHE A 13 -13.06 -2.24 19.68
CA PHE A 13 -13.55 -2.73 20.97
C PHE A 13 -14.38 -4.02 20.81
N ARG A 14 -14.18 -4.99 21.71
CA ARG A 14 -14.85 -6.30 21.74
C ARG A 14 -14.53 -7.22 20.56
N ALA A 15 -13.33 -7.12 19.98
CA ALA A 15 -12.77 -8.14 19.10
C ALA A 15 -12.38 -9.41 19.87
N ARG A 16 -12.65 -10.59 19.31
CA ARG A 16 -12.26 -11.89 19.89
C ARG A 16 -10.82 -12.23 19.54
N LEU A 17 -10.48 -12.19 18.25
CA LEU A 17 -9.12 -12.39 17.74
C LEU A 17 -8.73 -11.16 16.92
N HIS A 18 -7.54 -10.64 17.17
CA HIS A 18 -6.93 -9.58 16.39
C HIS A 18 -5.50 -9.96 15.99
N VAL A 19 -5.17 -9.66 14.74
CA VAL A 19 -3.89 -9.97 14.11
C VAL A 19 -3.38 -8.73 13.40
N ASP A 20 -2.22 -8.22 13.81
CA ASP A 20 -1.69 -6.98 13.25
C ASP A 20 -0.16 -6.90 13.30
N HIS A 21 0.42 -6.20 12.35
CA HIS A 21 1.85 -5.94 12.23
C HIS A 21 2.19 -4.44 12.14
N HIS A 22 1.19 -3.56 12.24
CA HIS A 22 1.43 -2.13 12.23
C HIS A 22 2.07 -1.66 13.54
N ARG A 23 3.23 -0.98 13.50
CA ARG A 23 3.90 -0.42 14.69
C ARG A 23 3.00 0.51 15.52
N THR A 24 2.01 1.14 14.88
CA THR A 24 1.04 2.05 15.50
C THR A 24 -0.16 1.33 16.13
N GLY A 25 -0.24 0.00 15.97
CA GLY A 25 -1.31 -0.84 16.49
C GLY A 25 -1.46 -0.73 18.01
N ARG A 26 -2.70 -0.78 18.49
CA ARG A 26 -3.04 -0.80 19.92
C ARG A 26 -3.85 -2.06 20.22
N PRO A 27 -3.20 -3.17 20.59
CA PRO A 27 -3.85 -4.43 20.92
C PRO A 27 -4.94 -4.26 21.99
N CYS A 28 -6.12 -4.82 21.75
CA CYS A 28 -7.31 -4.62 22.58
C CYS A 28 -8.31 -5.80 22.58
N ALA A 29 -8.05 -6.84 21.79
CA ALA A 29 -8.88 -8.01 21.65
C ALA A 29 -8.65 -9.03 22.77
N LYS A 30 -9.52 -10.04 22.86
CA LYS A 30 -9.36 -11.14 23.83
C LYS A 30 -8.14 -12.01 23.55
N ARG A 31 -7.83 -12.24 22.27
CA ARG A 31 -6.63 -12.92 21.78
C ARG A 31 -5.96 -12.01 20.76
N GLU A 32 -4.66 -11.83 20.92
CA GLU A 32 -3.86 -10.87 20.16
C GLU A 32 -2.64 -11.57 19.59
N PHE A 33 -2.42 -11.41 18.29
CA PHE A 33 -1.20 -11.81 17.59
C PHE A 33 -0.61 -10.57 16.95
N PHE A 34 0.34 -9.97 17.65
CA PHE A 34 0.93 -8.69 17.27
C PHE A 34 2.44 -8.82 17.15
N ASN A 35 2.98 -8.55 15.97
CA ASN A 35 4.41 -8.49 15.75
C ASN A 35 4.73 -7.48 14.63
N PRO A 36 5.28 -6.31 14.96
CA PRO A 36 5.59 -5.31 13.95
C PRO A 36 6.70 -5.67 12.96
N GLU A 37 7.48 -6.70 13.28
CA GLU A 37 8.54 -7.22 12.40
C GLU A 37 8.01 -8.34 11.47
N ALA A 38 6.72 -8.67 11.56
CA ALA A 38 6.12 -9.67 10.67
C ALA A 38 5.97 -9.09 9.25
N PRO A 39 6.24 -9.89 8.20
CA PRO A 39 6.18 -9.43 6.81
C PRO A 39 4.77 -9.04 6.36
N SER A 40 3.73 -9.63 6.96
CA SER A 40 2.32 -9.33 6.72
C SER A 40 1.48 -9.74 7.92
N ALA A 41 0.26 -9.22 8.04
CA ALA A 41 -0.73 -9.75 8.98
C ALA A 41 -1.09 -11.22 8.68
N ALA A 42 -1.04 -11.65 7.41
CA ALA A 42 -1.31 -13.03 7.02
C ALA A 42 -0.33 -14.02 7.66
N SER A 43 0.94 -13.64 7.80
CA SER A 43 1.98 -14.47 8.45
C SER A 43 1.74 -14.72 9.94
N LEU A 44 0.97 -13.85 10.59
CA LEU A 44 0.53 -14.01 11.98
C LEU A 44 -0.82 -14.75 12.04
N ALA A 45 -1.69 -14.53 11.05
CA ALA A 45 -3.02 -15.13 10.97
C ALA A 45 -2.95 -16.67 10.88
N ILE A 46 -2.03 -17.20 10.08
CA ILE A 46 -1.86 -18.65 9.93
C ILE A 46 -1.55 -19.35 11.25
N LYS A 47 -0.79 -18.69 12.14
CA LYS A 47 -0.50 -19.18 13.50
C LYS A 47 -1.71 -19.06 14.41
N ALA A 48 -2.38 -17.90 14.36
CA ALA A 48 -3.54 -17.62 15.18
C ALA A 48 -4.72 -18.57 14.92
N LEU A 49 -4.83 -19.05 13.69
CA LEU A 49 -5.86 -19.95 13.20
C LEU A 49 -5.41 -21.42 13.15
N GLU A 50 -4.16 -21.72 13.53
CA GLU A 50 -3.60 -23.08 13.57
C GLU A 50 -3.59 -23.77 12.19
N LEU A 51 -3.32 -23.00 11.13
CA LEU A 51 -3.33 -23.43 9.73
C LEU A 51 -1.93 -23.64 9.14
N GLU A 52 -0.88 -23.70 9.97
CA GLU A 52 0.51 -23.83 9.50
C GLU A 52 0.79 -25.15 8.75
N GLY A 53 -0.06 -26.17 8.93
CA GLY A 53 0.00 -27.43 8.19
C GLY A 53 -0.88 -27.50 6.94
N ASP A 54 -1.62 -26.43 6.61
CA ASP A 54 -2.48 -26.36 5.43
C ASP A 54 -1.70 -25.75 4.26
N GLU A 55 -1.46 -26.55 3.22
CA GLU A 55 -0.64 -26.13 2.06
C GLU A 55 -1.25 -24.93 1.31
N VAL A 56 -2.57 -24.82 1.24
CA VAL A 56 -3.26 -23.70 0.60
C VAL A 56 -3.05 -22.43 1.42
N ALA A 57 -3.25 -22.50 2.74
CA ALA A 57 -3.02 -21.38 3.64
C ALA A 57 -1.56 -20.91 3.62
N VAL A 58 -0.61 -21.86 3.68
CA VAL A 58 0.83 -21.56 3.57
C VAL A 58 1.11 -20.83 2.27
N LYS A 59 0.58 -21.33 1.13
CA LYS A 59 0.82 -20.70 -0.15
C LYS A 59 0.26 -19.28 -0.24
N LEU A 60 -0.95 -19.05 0.27
CA LEU A 60 -1.55 -17.71 0.30
C LEU A 60 -0.75 -16.74 1.18
N VAL A 61 -0.20 -17.21 2.30
CA VAL A 61 0.68 -16.40 3.16
C VAL A 61 1.97 -16.02 2.46
N GLU A 62 2.60 -16.94 1.70
CA GLU A 62 3.79 -16.62 0.90
C GLU A 62 3.52 -15.46 -0.06
N LEU A 63 2.41 -15.51 -0.81
CA LEU A 63 2.06 -14.46 -1.76
C LEU A 63 1.66 -13.15 -1.05
N ALA A 64 0.97 -13.23 0.08
CA ALA A 64 0.62 -12.05 0.89
C ALA A 64 1.88 -11.34 1.40
N ASN A 65 2.89 -12.11 1.85
CA ASN A 65 4.18 -11.55 2.25
C ASN A 65 4.85 -10.83 1.08
N GLU A 66 4.91 -11.43 -0.11
CA GLU A 66 5.46 -10.78 -1.31
C GLU A 66 4.77 -9.44 -1.62
N CYS A 67 3.45 -9.38 -1.45
CA CYS A 67 2.65 -8.18 -1.71
C CYS A 67 2.89 -7.08 -0.67
N ASP A 68 2.83 -7.41 0.61
CA ASP A 68 2.95 -6.44 1.71
C ASP A 68 4.37 -5.89 1.84
N THR A 69 5.40 -6.71 1.55
CA THR A 69 6.79 -6.26 1.53
C THR A 69 7.19 -5.59 0.22
N ALA A 70 6.25 -5.40 -0.71
CA ALA A 70 6.48 -4.84 -2.04
C ALA A 70 7.63 -5.51 -2.81
N SER A 71 7.80 -6.83 -2.63
CA SER A 71 8.89 -7.61 -3.24
C SER A 71 8.33 -8.77 -4.06
N ILE A 72 7.33 -8.47 -4.90
CA ILE A 72 6.64 -9.45 -5.73
C ILE A 72 7.60 -10.03 -6.77
N ARG A 73 7.73 -11.37 -6.77
CA ARG A 73 8.62 -12.13 -7.65
C ARG A 73 7.87 -13.07 -8.58
N SER A 74 6.71 -13.55 -8.15
CA SER A 74 5.90 -14.52 -8.89
C SER A 74 4.78 -13.86 -9.69
N GLN A 75 4.38 -14.49 -10.80
CA GLN A 75 3.22 -14.05 -11.57
C GLN A 75 1.94 -14.26 -10.76
N GLU A 76 1.89 -15.29 -9.93
CA GLU A 76 0.78 -15.60 -9.03
C GLU A 76 0.56 -14.50 -7.99
N ALA A 77 1.63 -13.97 -7.38
CA ALA A 77 1.51 -12.83 -6.47
C ALA A 77 1.04 -11.57 -7.21
N TRP A 78 1.51 -11.33 -8.44
CA TRP A 78 1.00 -10.24 -9.28
C TRP A 78 -0.49 -10.37 -9.58
N ASP A 79 -0.93 -11.57 -9.98
CA ASP A 79 -2.32 -11.84 -10.32
C ASP A 79 -3.21 -11.76 -9.07
N LEU A 80 -2.78 -12.27 -7.91
CA LEU A 80 -3.50 -12.11 -6.65
C LEU A 80 -3.63 -10.63 -6.25
N ASN A 81 -2.54 -9.87 -6.28
CA ASN A 81 -2.54 -8.44 -5.99
C ASN A 81 -3.46 -7.67 -6.96
N ASP A 82 -3.42 -8.02 -8.24
CA ASP A 82 -4.26 -7.39 -9.27
C ASP A 82 -5.73 -7.76 -9.09
N ALA A 83 -6.06 -9.00 -8.73
CA ALA A 83 -7.42 -9.42 -8.41
C ALA A 83 -8.00 -8.60 -7.25
N VAL A 84 -7.26 -8.47 -6.14
CA VAL A 84 -7.71 -7.71 -4.95
C VAL A 84 -7.91 -6.22 -5.26
N LYS A 85 -6.95 -5.60 -5.97
CA LYS A 85 -7.00 -4.16 -6.29
C LYS A 85 -7.96 -3.83 -7.44
N GLY A 86 -8.24 -4.80 -8.29
CA GLY A 86 -9.19 -4.70 -9.39
C GLY A 86 -10.64 -4.85 -8.96
N ALA A 87 -10.89 -5.68 -7.93
CA ALA A 87 -12.19 -5.98 -7.36
C ALA A 87 -12.80 -4.79 -6.60
N SER A 88 -14.14 -4.70 -6.61
CA SER A 88 -14.91 -3.85 -5.70
C SER A 88 -14.87 -4.38 -4.26
N LEU A 89 -15.47 -3.66 -3.30
CA LEU A 89 -15.50 -4.13 -1.91
C LEU A 89 -16.25 -5.47 -1.77
N ASP A 90 -17.41 -5.60 -2.42
CA ASP A 90 -18.22 -6.82 -2.36
C ASP A 90 -17.52 -7.97 -3.10
N ASP A 91 -16.88 -7.67 -4.22
CA ASP A 91 -16.10 -8.64 -4.99
C ASP A 91 -14.87 -9.16 -4.23
N ARG A 92 -14.25 -8.35 -3.37
CA ARG A 92 -13.15 -8.81 -2.51
C ARG A 92 -13.61 -9.85 -1.50
N LEU A 93 -14.83 -9.71 -0.96
CA LEU A 93 -15.41 -10.71 -0.07
C LEU A 93 -15.63 -12.02 -0.85
N LYS A 94 -16.16 -11.93 -2.07
CA LYS A 94 -16.31 -13.09 -2.95
C LYS A 94 -14.96 -13.75 -3.28
N LEU A 95 -13.94 -12.96 -3.63
CA LEU A 95 -12.58 -13.44 -3.86
C LEU A 95 -12.03 -14.19 -2.63
N ALA A 96 -12.20 -13.64 -1.43
CA ALA A 96 -11.78 -14.30 -0.20
C ALA A 96 -12.45 -15.67 -0.01
N TYR A 97 -13.75 -15.79 -0.30
CA TYR A 97 -14.46 -17.08 -0.27
C TYR A 97 -13.95 -18.07 -1.32
N MET A 98 -13.66 -17.60 -2.54
CA MET A 98 -13.12 -18.45 -3.61
C MET A 98 -11.71 -18.95 -3.25
N LEU A 99 -10.82 -18.05 -2.80
CA LEU A 99 -9.48 -18.40 -2.35
C LEU A 99 -9.51 -19.40 -1.18
N ALA A 100 -10.44 -19.25 -0.25
CA ALA A 100 -10.58 -20.18 0.88
C ALA A 100 -11.06 -21.59 0.45
N ARG A 101 -11.80 -21.70 -0.65
CA ARG A 101 -12.35 -22.99 -1.13
C ARG A 101 -11.47 -23.68 -2.17
N GLU A 102 -10.84 -22.89 -3.03
CA GLU A 102 -10.19 -23.35 -4.26
C GLU A 102 -8.70 -22.99 -4.29
N GLY A 103 -8.20 -22.25 -3.30
CA GLY A 103 -6.84 -21.73 -3.32
C GLY A 103 -6.60 -20.83 -4.53
N LEU A 104 -5.44 -20.97 -5.17
CA LEU A 104 -5.06 -20.15 -6.32
C LEU A 104 -5.80 -20.50 -7.62
N ASP A 105 -6.51 -21.64 -7.68
CA ASP A 105 -7.34 -21.96 -8.84
C ASP A 105 -8.48 -20.93 -9.03
N ALA A 106 -8.89 -20.24 -7.95
CA ALA A 106 -9.81 -19.12 -8.01
C ALA A 106 -9.37 -18.02 -8.98
N LEU A 107 -8.06 -17.84 -9.21
CA LEU A 107 -7.53 -16.83 -10.14
C LEU A 107 -7.81 -17.17 -11.62
N ARG A 108 -8.22 -18.40 -11.92
CA ARG A 108 -8.58 -18.85 -13.27
C ARG A 108 -10.04 -18.58 -13.63
N ASP A 109 -10.88 -18.29 -12.63
CA ASP A 109 -12.28 -17.93 -12.85
C ASP A 109 -12.39 -16.67 -13.71
N ASP A 110 -13.32 -16.66 -14.67
CA ASP A 110 -13.45 -15.60 -15.67
C ASP A 110 -13.75 -14.23 -15.04
N GLU A 111 -14.49 -14.20 -13.93
CA GLU A 111 -14.81 -12.97 -13.22
C GLU A 111 -13.58 -12.42 -12.51
N VAL A 112 -12.82 -13.29 -11.83
CA VAL A 112 -11.56 -12.93 -11.16
C VAL A 112 -10.53 -12.45 -12.17
N ARG A 113 -10.43 -13.10 -13.34
CA ARG A 113 -9.59 -12.64 -14.45
C ARG A 113 -9.98 -11.26 -14.95
N GLY A 114 -11.27 -10.94 -14.95
CA GLY A 114 -11.77 -9.60 -15.21
C GLY A 114 -11.21 -8.56 -14.24
N TRP A 115 -11.20 -8.86 -12.94
CA TRP A 115 -10.62 -7.98 -11.92
C TRP A 115 -9.11 -7.82 -12.09
N ILE A 116 -8.39 -8.91 -12.36
CA ILE A 116 -6.94 -8.89 -12.64
C ILE A 116 -6.63 -7.92 -13.78
N GLU A 117 -7.33 -8.06 -14.91
CA GLU A 117 -7.10 -7.23 -16.09
C GLU A 117 -7.39 -5.75 -15.83
N VAL A 118 -8.41 -5.45 -15.01
CA VAL A 118 -8.72 -4.07 -14.60
C VAL A 118 -7.55 -3.43 -13.88
N ASN A 119 -6.95 -4.08 -12.88
CA ASN A 119 -5.82 -3.49 -12.17
C ASN A 119 -4.52 -3.52 -12.98
N ARG A 120 -4.31 -4.57 -13.79
CA ARG A 120 -3.17 -4.65 -14.70
C ARG A 120 -3.13 -3.46 -15.66
N ARG A 121 -4.26 -3.08 -16.25
CA ARG A 121 -4.36 -1.87 -17.09
C ARG A 121 -4.01 -0.60 -16.33
N ARG A 122 -4.45 -0.46 -15.08
CA ARG A 122 -4.11 0.69 -14.23
C ARG A 122 -2.60 0.76 -13.97
N ARG A 123 -1.95 -0.37 -13.69
CA ARG A 123 -0.49 -0.44 -13.52
C ARG A 123 0.25 -0.06 -14.80
N LEU A 124 -0.19 -0.54 -15.97
CA LEU A 124 0.41 -0.18 -17.25
C LEU A 124 0.31 1.32 -17.54
N ARG A 125 -0.83 1.95 -17.23
CA ARG A 125 -0.98 3.42 -17.35
C ARG A 125 -0.04 4.16 -16.41
N ALA A 126 0.04 3.74 -15.15
CA ALA A 126 0.98 4.31 -14.19
C ALA A 126 2.42 4.18 -14.69
N GLN A 127 2.81 3.01 -15.21
CA GLN A 127 4.14 2.78 -15.75
C GLN A 127 4.48 3.70 -16.92
N ALA A 128 3.53 3.96 -17.82
CA ALA A 128 3.72 4.89 -18.93
C ALA A 128 3.94 6.35 -18.47
N LEU A 129 3.47 6.72 -17.28
CA LEU A 129 3.77 8.02 -16.67
C LEU A 129 5.15 8.05 -16.05
N VAL A 130 5.64 6.93 -15.50
CA VAL A 130 6.99 6.84 -14.91
C VAL A 130 8.04 7.19 -15.98
N ASP A 131 7.81 6.78 -17.22
CA ASP A 131 8.71 7.07 -18.36
C ASP A 131 8.80 8.56 -18.71
N LYS A 132 7.86 9.38 -18.25
CA LYS A 132 7.85 10.84 -18.45
C LYS A 132 8.59 11.60 -17.34
N VAL A 133 8.97 10.92 -16.26
CA VAL A 133 9.61 11.54 -15.09
C VAL A 133 11.11 11.33 -15.16
N SER A 134 11.88 12.42 -15.14
CA SER A 134 13.32 12.35 -14.94
C SER A 134 13.63 11.91 -13.51
N ILE A 135 14.48 10.90 -13.37
CA ILE A 135 14.82 10.33 -12.06
C ILE A 135 15.97 11.12 -11.44
N GLU A 136 15.70 11.68 -10.27
CA GLU A 136 16.63 12.40 -9.40
C GLU A 136 16.54 11.79 -7.98
N ASP A 137 17.43 12.17 -7.06
CA ASP A 137 17.39 11.66 -5.68
C ASP A 137 16.04 11.97 -4.99
N TYR A 138 15.46 13.14 -5.27
CA TYR A 138 14.17 13.58 -4.75
C TYR A 138 13.22 13.89 -5.91
N VAL A 139 12.14 13.12 -6.03
CA VAL A 139 11.18 13.26 -7.12
C VAL A 139 9.86 13.79 -6.59
N PHE A 140 9.45 14.96 -7.06
CA PHE A 140 8.17 15.59 -6.70
C PHE A 140 7.26 15.63 -7.93
N VAL A 141 6.11 14.95 -7.84
CA VAL A 141 5.15 14.85 -8.93
C VAL A 141 3.78 15.30 -8.44
N LYS A 142 3.12 16.18 -9.18
CA LYS A 142 1.72 16.51 -8.97
C LYS A 142 0.89 15.95 -10.12
N LEU A 143 -0.14 15.20 -9.79
CA LEU A 143 -1.05 14.61 -10.75
C LEU A 143 -2.32 15.46 -10.82
N SER A 144 -2.64 16.00 -12.01
CA SER A 144 -3.66 17.04 -12.18
C SER A 144 -5.10 16.51 -12.09
N GLU A 145 -5.33 15.30 -12.59
CA GLU A 145 -6.63 14.63 -12.58
C GLU A 145 -6.42 13.17 -12.19
N VAL A 146 -6.71 12.81 -10.95
CA VAL A 146 -6.50 11.45 -10.48
C VAL A 146 -7.84 10.78 -10.30
N ASP A 147 -8.16 9.81 -11.16
CA ASP A 147 -9.18 8.80 -10.81
C ASP A 147 -8.76 8.19 -9.46
N GLU A 148 -9.70 8.08 -8.50
CA GLU A 148 -9.46 7.48 -7.18
C GLU A 148 -8.78 6.11 -7.26
N ARG A 149 -8.86 5.46 -8.42
CA ARG A 149 -8.30 4.15 -8.71
C ARG A 149 -6.88 4.17 -9.29
N PHE A 150 -6.25 5.32 -9.51
CA PHE A 150 -4.85 5.38 -9.95
C PHE A 150 -3.93 4.76 -8.89
N PRO A 151 -3.02 3.85 -9.27
CA PRO A 151 -2.20 3.12 -8.31
C PRO A 151 -0.98 3.95 -7.89
N VAL A 152 -1.21 5.02 -7.13
CA VAL A 152 -0.18 5.99 -6.69
C VAL A 152 1.03 5.30 -6.06
N ARG A 153 0.82 4.32 -5.17
CA ARG A 153 1.94 3.61 -4.52
C ARG A 153 2.76 2.79 -5.52
N THR A 154 2.13 2.13 -6.50
CA THR A 154 2.86 1.41 -7.55
C THR A 154 3.69 2.38 -8.39
N PHE A 155 3.11 3.53 -8.77
CA PHE A 155 3.83 4.59 -9.47
C PHE A 155 5.07 5.08 -8.69
N MET A 156 4.92 5.30 -7.38
CA MET A 156 6.02 5.70 -6.49
C MET A 156 7.12 4.64 -6.39
N ILE A 157 6.74 3.38 -6.16
CA ILE A 157 7.70 2.26 -6.10
C ILE A 157 8.50 2.17 -7.41
N SER A 158 7.84 2.31 -8.57
CA SER A 158 8.54 2.28 -9.86
C SER A 158 9.53 3.43 -10.05
N LEU A 159 9.30 4.61 -9.45
CA LEU A 159 10.28 5.70 -9.43
C LEU A 159 11.44 5.40 -8.47
N GLU A 160 11.15 4.81 -7.31
CA GLU A 160 12.16 4.38 -6.31
C GLU A 160 13.09 3.30 -6.88
N GLU A 161 12.53 2.30 -7.57
CA GLU A 161 13.27 1.24 -8.27
C GLU A 161 14.18 1.78 -9.38
N ARG A 162 13.81 2.91 -10.00
CA ARG A 162 14.65 3.58 -11.00
C ARG A 162 15.74 4.46 -10.41
N GLY A 163 15.76 4.65 -9.09
CA GLY A 163 16.85 5.33 -8.40
C GLY A 163 16.43 6.46 -7.45
N ALA A 164 15.16 6.87 -7.43
CA ALA A 164 14.71 7.91 -6.51
C ALA A 164 14.86 7.46 -5.05
N LYS A 165 15.46 8.30 -4.20
CA LYS A 165 15.59 8.03 -2.76
C LYS A 165 14.31 8.40 -2.02
N LEU A 166 13.68 9.50 -2.44
CA LEU A 166 12.36 9.93 -1.99
C LEU A 166 11.48 10.25 -3.19
N THR A 167 10.23 9.78 -3.12
CA THR A 167 9.14 10.18 -4.01
C THR A 167 8.07 10.92 -3.20
N CYS A 168 7.63 12.06 -3.73
CA CYS A 168 6.51 12.83 -3.21
C CYS A 168 5.49 12.98 -4.33
N VAL A 169 4.38 12.27 -4.23
CA VAL A 169 3.28 12.37 -5.20
C VAL A 169 2.14 13.15 -4.57
N ILE A 170 1.63 14.15 -5.28
CA ILE A 170 0.53 15.01 -4.86
C ILE A 170 -0.68 14.70 -5.74
N THR A 171 -1.80 14.39 -5.11
CA THR A 171 -3.07 14.10 -5.80
C THR A 171 -4.18 15.01 -5.28
N PRO A 172 -5.10 15.50 -6.13
CA PRO A 172 -6.23 16.30 -5.69
C PRO A 172 -7.16 15.50 -4.77
N ARG A 173 -7.78 16.19 -3.79
CA ARG A 173 -8.80 15.62 -2.89
C ARG A 173 -9.85 16.67 -2.56
N GLY A 174 -10.82 16.83 -3.47
CA GLY A 174 -11.79 17.92 -3.38
C GLY A 174 -11.08 19.28 -3.49
N ARG A 175 -11.23 20.15 -2.48
CA ARG A 175 -10.52 21.44 -2.38
C ARG A 175 -9.14 21.35 -1.73
N ARG A 176 -8.70 20.14 -1.37
CA ARG A 176 -7.46 19.86 -0.65
C ARG A 176 -6.51 19.04 -1.50
N PHE A 177 -5.31 18.80 -1.00
CA PHE A 177 -4.31 17.94 -1.62
C PHE A 177 -3.97 16.78 -0.71
N LYS A 178 -3.81 15.59 -1.28
CA LYS A 178 -3.22 14.44 -0.59
C LYS A 178 -1.77 14.30 -1.04
N ILE A 179 -0.87 14.36 -0.06
CA ILE A 179 0.57 14.15 -0.23
C ILE A 179 0.87 12.71 0.14
N HIS A 180 1.51 11.99 -0.77
CA HIS A 180 1.99 10.63 -0.59
C HIS A 180 3.52 10.67 -0.63
N LEU A 181 4.15 10.16 0.41
CA LEU A 181 5.60 10.09 0.57
C LEU A 181 6.05 8.63 0.54
N GLY A 182 7.04 8.35 -0.28
CA GLY A 182 7.67 7.04 -0.39
C GLY A 182 9.17 7.21 -0.38
N SER A 183 9.87 6.31 0.30
CA SER A 183 11.32 6.32 0.35
C SER A 183 11.86 4.92 0.15
N ARG A 184 12.99 4.84 -0.55
CA ARG A 184 13.66 3.56 -0.79
C ARG A 184 14.19 3.01 0.54
N HIS A 185 14.20 1.68 0.70
CA HIS A 185 14.55 1.04 1.98
C HIS A 185 16.00 1.24 2.42
N ASP A 186 16.91 1.46 1.48
CA ASP A 186 18.32 1.80 1.69
C ASP A 186 18.55 3.32 1.81
N SER A 187 17.50 4.13 1.72
CA SER A 187 17.58 5.56 2.00
C SER A 187 17.49 5.80 3.51
N GLU A 188 18.15 6.86 3.99
CA GLU A 188 18.08 7.25 5.40
C GLU A 188 16.80 8.03 5.74
N ILE A 189 15.89 8.21 4.77
CA ILE A 189 14.76 9.15 4.84
C ILE A 189 13.55 8.50 5.52
N ASP A 190 13.10 9.10 6.62
CA ASP A 190 11.86 8.73 7.31
C ASP A 190 10.67 9.55 6.79
N CYS A 191 9.84 8.92 5.94
CA CYS A 191 8.61 9.49 5.42
C CYS A 191 7.60 9.83 6.53
N ALA A 192 7.53 9.04 7.61
CA ALA A 192 6.58 9.28 8.69
C ALA A 192 6.94 10.55 9.46
N GLU A 193 8.24 10.84 9.65
CA GLU A 193 8.68 12.09 10.25
C GLU A 193 8.26 13.29 9.40
N ILE A 194 8.52 13.25 8.09
CA ILE A 194 8.12 14.33 7.17
C ILE A 194 6.60 14.51 7.18
N ALA A 195 5.83 13.42 7.08
CA ALA A 195 4.37 13.47 7.10
C ALA A 195 3.82 14.07 8.40
N SER A 196 4.44 13.76 9.55
CA SER A 196 4.01 14.30 10.85
C SER A 196 4.09 15.83 10.92
N ARG A 197 5.09 16.44 10.29
CA ARG A 197 5.25 17.91 10.18
C ARG A 197 4.14 18.57 9.36
N LEU A 198 3.44 17.79 8.54
CA LEU A 198 2.29 18.18 7.73
C LEU A 198 0.94 17.84 8.40
N GLY A 199 0.95 17.29 9.63
CA GLY A 199 -0.25 16.80 10.31
C GLY A 199 -0.73 15.43 9.83
N GLY A 200 0.11 14.69 9.11
CA GLY A 200 -0.14 13.33 8.64
C GLY A 200 0.56 12.26 9.48
N GLY A 201 0.84 11.11 8.85
CA GLY A 201 1.54 9.99 9.46
C GLY A 201 1.70 8.80 8.51
N GLY A 202 2.22 7.70 9.03
CA GLY A 202 2.40 6.46 8.28
C GLY A 202 3.62 5.67 8.76
N HIS A 203 4.23 4.93 7.85
CA HIS A 203 5.45 4.16 8.05
C HIS A 203 6.68 4.92 7.55
N ARG A 204 7.85 4.49 8.04
CA ARG A 204 9.15 5.05 7.64
C ARG A 204 9.33 5.15 6.12
N TYR A 205 8.87 4.17 5.36
CA TYR A 205 9.06 4.10 3.90
C TYR A 205 7.80 4.45 3.08
N ALA A 206 6.69 4.75 3.76
CA ALA A 206 5.38 4.99 3.15
C ALA A 206 4.49 5.78 4.10
N ALA A 207 4.34 7.08 3.87
CA ALA A 207 3.54 7.95 4.70
C ALA A 207 2.77 8.98 3.87
N GLY A 208 1.90 9.76 4.51
CA GLY A 208 1.21 10.82 3.80
C GLY A 208 0.45 11.77 4.71
N ALA A 209 -0.03 12.85 4.11
CA ALA A 209 -0.82 13.89 4.76
C ALA A 209 -1.91 14.41 3.82
N THR A 210 -2.97 14.99 4.38
CA THR A 210 -3.93 15.78 3.59
C THR A 210 -3.82 17.22 4.03
N VAL A 211 -3.58 18.13 3.09
CA VAL A 211 -3.26 19.55 3.34
C VAL A 211 -4.19 20.46 2.56
N ASP A 212 -4.49 21.63 3.13
CA ASP A 212 -5.27 22.67 2.46
C ASP A 212 -4.40 23.57 1.58
N ASP A 213 -3.18 23.87 2.03
CA ASP A 213 -2.20 24.72 1.36
C ASP A 213 -1.00 23.88 0.88
N LEU A 214 -0.90 23.73 -0.45
CA LEU A 214 0.16 22.95 -1.07
C LEU A 214 1.52 23.65 -0.99
N ASP A 215 1.58 24.97 -1.11
CA ASP A 215 2.83 25.73 -1.10
C ASP A 215 3.47 25.67 0.28
N GLU A 216 2.67 25.83 1.33
CA GLU A 216 3.11 25.67 2.71
C GLU A 216 3.61 24.24 2.99
N ALA A 217 2.91 23.22 2.47
CA ALA A 217 3.33 21.83 2.63
C ALA A 217 4.65 21.54 1.91
N LEU A 218 4.82 22.01 0.67
CA LEU A 218 6.07 21.89 -0.08
C LEU A 218 7.21 22.62 0.62
N ARG A 219 6.96 23.81 1.18
CA ARG A 219 7.96 24.56 1.97
C ARG A 219 8.44 23.74 3.17
N ARG A 220 7.54 23.12 3.93
CA ARG A 220 7.89 22.28 5.08
C ARG A 220 8.66 21.03 4.69
N ILE A 221 8.29 20.38 3.58
CA ILE A 221 9.04 19.23 3.06
C ILE A 221 10.45 19.66 2.65
N LYS A 222 10.57 20.78 1.94
CA LYS A 222 11.86 21.37 1.54
C LYS A 222 12.78 21.60 2.74
N GLU A 223 12.24 22.21 3.80
CA GLU A 223 12.96 22.47 5.05
C GLU A 223 13.35 21.18 5.77
N ALA A 224 12.46 20.18 5.82
CA ALA A 224 12.74 18.89 6.45
C ALA A 224 13.86 18.12 5.74
N LEU A 225 13.98 18.28 4.42
CA LEU A 225 15.00 17.62 3.60
C LEU A 225 16.27 18.46 3.40
N GLY A 226 16.30 19.71 3.90
CA GLY A 226 17.43 20.62 3.70
C GLY A 226 17.67 21.01 2.24
N LEU A 227 16.63 21.03 1.41
CA LEU A 227 16.74 21.34 -0.02
C LEU A 227 16.73 22.86 -0.26
N SER A 228 17.47 23.32 -1.27
CA SER A 228 17.43 24.72 -1.72
C SER A 228 16.13 25.04 -2.46
N GLU A 229 15.67 24.10 -3.29
CA GLU A 229 14.46 24.20 -4.10
C GLU A 229 13.76 22.85 -4.26
N ILE A 230 12.48 22.88 -4.64
CA ILE A 230 11.73 21.71 -5.06
C ILE A 230 11.32 21.93 -6.52
N LYS A 231 11.70 20.99 -7.38
CA LYS A 231 11.26 20.93 -8.77
C LYS A 231 10.03 20.04 -8.86
N LEU A 232 8.87 20.65 -9.04
CA LEU A 232 7.60 19.95 -9.17
C LEU A 232 7.33 19.61 -10.64
N VAL A 233 7.11 18.33 -10.94
CA VAL A 233 6.67 17.86 -12.27
C VAL A 233 5.16 17.69 -12.24
N GLU A 234 4.45 18.37 -13.13
CA GLU A 234 3.00 18.19 -13.29
C GLU A 234 2.72 17.17 -14.40
N LEU A 235 1.87 16.18 -14.11
CA LEU A 235 1.45 15.16 -15.07
C LEU A 235 -0.08 15.07 -15.12
N GLU A 236 -0.60 14.94 -16.33
CA GLU A 236 -1.98 14.54 -16.59
C GLU A 236 -2.07 13.02 -16.66
N VAL A 237 -3.08 12.44 -16.01
CA VAL A 237 -3.29 10.98 -15.86
C VAL A 237 -4.48 10.53 -16.68
#